data_AF-A0A2W4M8U5-F1
#
_entry.id   AF-A0A2W4M8U5-F1
#
_cell.length_a   1.000
_cell.length_b   1.000
_cell.length_c   1.000
_cell.angle_alpha   90.00
_cell.angle_beta   90.00
_cell.angle_gamma   90.00
#
_symmetry.space_group_name_H-M   'P 1'
#
loop_
_entity.id
_entity.type
_entity.pdbx_description
1 polymer ?
#
loop_
_entity_poly.entity_id
_entity_poly.type
_entity_poly.pdbx_seq_one_letter_code
_entity_poly.pdbx_strand_id
1 'polypeptide(L)'
;NFFERGIEDSAVAYQFVKVINDEADRMTRLVNDLLELSRLDNKEVKWNKRPLKIDLLVGEVVSKMMMSAKKKGLSVRCEIEENLEVFADRDKMEQVFQNVLSNAIKYTSEGGRIFVKGEKAGNQVCVSVEDTGIGIPKEDLPRIFERFYRVDKTRSRELGGTGLGLSIAREIVLAHDGDIEVQSEPGKGTVVIIKLPALV
;
A
#
# COMPACT_ATOMS: atom_id res chain seq x y z
N ASN A 1 33.48 7.26 35.17
CA ASN A 1 32.66 7.12 33.96
C ASN A 1 31.74 8.32 33.71
N PHE A 2 32.28 9.52 33.51
CA PHE A 2 31.48 10.68 33.06
C PHE A 2 31.24 10.68 31.54
N PHE A 3 32.17 10.09 30.77
CA PHE A 3 32.04 9.95 29.31
C PHE A 3 30.96 8.94 28.89
N GLU A 4 30.81 7.81 29.59
CA GLU A 4 29.74 6.85 29.30
C GLU A 4 28.34 7.45 29.54
N ARG A 5 28.18 8.22 30.63
CA ARG A 5 26.91 8.87 30.98
C ARG A 5 26.46 9.92 29.95
N GLY A 6 27.39 10.71 29.41
CA GLY A 6 27.10 11.70 28.37
C GLY A 6 26.79 11.09 26.99
N ILE A 7 27.36 9.92 26.69
CA ILE A 7 27.04 9.15 25.47
C ILE A 7 25.66 8.48 25.60
N GLU A 8 25.33 7.95 26.78
CA GLU A 8 23.99 7.41 27.08
C GLU A 8 22.90 8.48 26.96
N ASP A 9 23.08 9.66 27.56
CA ASP A 9 22.11 10.77 27.46
C ASP A 9 21.93 11.25 26.01
N SER A 10 22.99 11.28 25.21
CA SER A 10 22.94 11.64 23.78
C SER A 10 22.24 10.58 22.91
N ALA A 11 22.49 9.30 23.19
CA ALA A 11 21.83 8.20 22.49
C ALA A 11 20.32 8.14 22.80
N VAL A 12 19.95 8.37 24.06
CA VAL A 12 18.55 8.47 24.50
C VAL A 12 17.87 9.69 23.88
N ALA A 13 18.53 10.85 23.85
CA ALA A 13 18.01 12.04 23.17
C ALA A 13 17.79 11.80 21.66
N TYR A 14 18.72 11.13 20.99
CA TYR A 14 18.57 10.78 19.58
C TYR A 14 17.40 9.82 19.33
N GLN A 15 17.19 8.84 20.21
CA GLN A 15 16.01 7.96 20.15
C GLN A 15 14.71 8.74 20.34
N PHE A 16 14.64 9.67 21.29
CA PHE A 16 13.46 10.52 21.48
C PHE A 16 13.17 11.42 20.28
N VAL A 17 14.19 12.06 19.71
CA VAL A 17 14.03 12.89 18.50
C VAL A 17 13.53 12.04 17.33
N LYS A 18 14.06 10.83 17.17
CA LYS A 18 13.60 9.90 16.12
C LYS A 18 12.12 9.52 16.32
N VAL A 19 11.72 9.18 17.54
CA VAL A 19 10.31 8.86 17.86
C VAL A 19 9.39 10.04 17.57
N ILE A 20 9.79 11.27 17.95
CA ILE A 20 9.01 12.48 17.68
C ILE A 20 8.89 12.72 16.17
N ASN A 21 9.98 12.57 15.42
CA ASN A 21 9.97 12.74 13.97
C ASN A 21 9.07 11.70 13.28
N ASP A 22 9.18 10.43 13.67
CA ASP A 22 8.35 9.35 13.11
C ASP A 22 6.85 9.60 13.38
N GLU A 23 6.51 10.15 14.56
CA GLU A 23 5.13 10.52 14.90
C GLU A 23 4.66 11.77 14.14
N ALA A 24 5.53 12.77 13.92
CA ALA A 24 5.22 13.93 13.09
C ALA A 24 4.94 13.54 11.63
N ASP A 25 5.75 12.64 11.07
CA ASP A 25 5.52 12.08 9.73
C ASP A 25 4.22 11.29 9.67
N ARG A 26 3.91 10.53 10.73
CA ARG A 26 2.64 9.80 10.84
C ARG A 26 1.44 10.76 10.88
N MET A 27 1.50 11.83 11.67
CA MET A 27 0.44 12.85 11.72
C MET A 27 0.27 13.53 10.36
N THR A 28 1.37 13.87 9.69
CA THR A 28 1.34 14.47 8.35
C THR A 28 0.63 13.55 7.34
N ARG A 29 0.95 12.25 7.35
CA ARG A 29 0.26 11.25 6.51
C ARG A 29 -1.24 11.18 6.84
N LEU A 30 -1.61 11.16 8.12
CA LEU A 30 -3.02 11.13 8.55
C LEU A 30 -3.81 12.34 8.05
N VAL A 31 -3.25 13.54 8.16
CA VAL A 31 -3.89 14.78 7.70
C VAL A 31 -4.06 14.75 6.18
N ASN A 32 -3.03 14.33 5.44
CA ASN A 32 -3.10 14.23 3.99
C ASN A 32 -4.14 13.20 3.52
N ASP A 33 -4.14 12.00 4.12
CA ASP A 33 -5.12 10.94 3.83
C ASP A 33 -6.56 11.44 4.10
N LEU A 34 -6.78 12.19 5.18
CA LEU A 34 -8.09 12.73 5.53
C LEU A 34 -8.56 13.82 4.55
N LEU A 35 -7.67 14.75 4.19
CA LEU A 35 -7.96 15.79 3.19
C LEU A 35 -8.30 15.19 1.83
N GLU A 36 -7.60 14.13 1.45
CA GLU A 36 -7.88 13.41 0.22
C GLU A 36 -9.24 12.71 0.24
N LEU A 37 -9.53 11.95 1.31
CA LEU A 37 -10.83 11.30 1.47
C LEU A 37 -11.98 12.31 1.45
N SER A 38 -11.81 13.45 2.12
CA SER A 38 -12.80 14.53 2.09
C SER A 38 -13.04 15.05 0.66
N ARG A 39 -12.00 15.18 -0.16
CA ARG A 39 -12.13 15.62 -1.55
C ARG A 39 -12.80 14.57 -2.43
N LEU A 40 -12.49 13.29 -2.19
CA LEU A 40 -13.11 12.16 -2.89
C LEU A 40 -14.61 12.10 -2.59
N ASP A 41 -15.00 12.22 -1.31
CA ASP A 41 -16.40 12.22 -0.86
C ASP A 41 -17.21 13.37 -1.48
N ASN A 42 -16.63 14.57 -1.52
CA ASN A 42 -17.28 15.74 -2.09
C ASN A 42 -17.25 15.78 -3.62
N LYS A 43 -16.65 14.77 -4.28
CA LYS A 43 -16.41 14.75 -5.74
C LYS A 43 -15.66 15.99 -6.25
N GLU A 44 -14.85 16.60 -5.39
CA GLU A 44 -14.05 17.79 -5.70
C GLU A 44 -12.73 17.45 -6.41
N VAL A 45 -12.38 16.16 -6.47
CA VAL A 45 -11.18 15.70 -7.17
C VAL A 45 -11.37 15.87 -8.67
N LYS A 46 -10.53 16.73 -9.26
CA LYS A 46 -10.36 16.82 -10.71
C LYS A 46 -9.41 15.71 -11.15
N TRP A 47 -9.95 14.68 -11.78
CA TRP A 47 -9.16 13.58 -12.32
C TRP A 47 -8.45 13.99 -13.60
N ASN A 48 -7.15 13.70 -13.69
CA ASN A 48 -6.37 13.87 -14.90
C ASN A 48 -6.21 12.51 -15.62
N LYS A 49 -7.34 11.90 -15.99
CA LYS A 49 -7.35 10.60 -16.67
C LYS A 49 -6.81 10.74 -18.09
N ARG A 50 -5.85 9.88 -18.45
CA ARG A 50 -5.25 9.79 -19.78
C ARG A 50 -4.83 8.36 -20.08
N PRO A 51 -4.57 7.99 -21.36
CA PRO A 51 -3.97 6.71 -21.69
C PRO A 51 -2.69 6.51 -20.87
N LEU A 52 -2.61 5.37 -20.18
CA LEU A 52 -1.56 5.05 -19.25
C LEU A 52 -1.13 3.60 -19.47
N LYS A 53 0.18 3.42 -19.71
CA LYS A 53 0.87 2.14 -19.67
C LYS A 53 1.05 1.71 -18.21
N ILE A 54 0.12 0.88 -17.74
CA ILE A 54 0.02 0.49 -16.33
C ILE A 54 1.12 -0.51 -15.94
N ASP A 55 1.62 -1.28 -16.91
CA ASP A 55 2.78 -2.15 -16.80
C ASP A 55 4.04 -1.37 -16.36
N LEU A 56 4.31 -0.25 -17.04
CA LEU A 56 5.43 0.62 -16.71
C LEU A 56 5.27 1.25 -15.32
N LEU A 57 4.07 1.74 -15.00
CA LEU A 57 3.81 2.36 -13.70
C LEU A 57 4.02 1.36 -12.55
N VAL A 58 3.47 0.15 -12.66
CA VAL A 58 3.62 -0.85 -11.59
C VAL A 58 5.10 -1.24 -11.46
N GLY A 59 5.83 -1.40 -12.57
CA GLY A 59 7.27 -1.65 -12.55
C GLY A 59 8.07 -0.56 -11.81
N GLU A 60 7.73 0.71 -12.03
CA GLU A 60 8.33 1.84 -11.29
C GLU A 60 8.03 1.76 -9.78
N VAL A 61 6.77 1.50 -9.40
CA VAL A 61 6.37 1.43 -7.99
C VAL A 61 7.04 0.26 -7.28
N VAL A 62 7.07 -0.91 -7.91
CA VAL A 62 7.78 -2.08 -7.38
C VAL A 62 9.26 -1.74 -7.17
N SER A 63 9.91 -1.12 -8.15
CA SER A 63 11.31 -0.70 -8.06
C SER A 63 11.57 0.26 -6.89
N LYS A 64 10.66 1.23 -6.66
CA LYS A 64 10.74 2.15 -5.50
C LYS A 64 10.61 1.41 -4.17
N MET A 65 9.76 0.37 -4.12
CA MET A 65 9.47 -0.39 -2.90
C MET A 65 10.50 -1.50 -2.61
N MET A 66 11.34 -1.87 -3.57
CA MET A 66 12.40 -2.89 -3.41
C MET A 66 13.33 -2.60 -2.23
N MET A 67 13.70 -1.34 -2.01
CA MET A 67 14.61 -0.99 -0.91
C MET A 67 13.96 -1.24 0.45
N SER A 68 12.69 -0.87 0.61
CA SER A 68 11.93 -1.11 1.84
C SER A 68 11.70 -2.60 2.09
N ALA A 69 11.37 -3.36 1.06
CA ALA A 69 11.22 -4.81 1.14
C ALA A 69 12.54 -5.50 1.55
N LYS A 70 13.65 -5.13 0.92
CA LYS A 70 14.98 -5.67 1.22
C LYS A 70 15.43 -5.35 2.66
N LYS A 71 15.17 -4.13 3.15
CA LYS A 71 15.47 -3.75 4.55
C LYS A 71 14.72 -4.61 5.57
N LYS A 72 13.55 -5.15 5.21
CA LYS A 72 12.76 -6.08 6.03
C LYS A 72 13.06 -7.55 5.74
N GLY A 73 14.06 -7.85 4.91
CA GLY A 73 14.43 -9.22 4.54
C GLY A 73 13.38 -9.95 3.69
N LEU A 74 12.60 -9.21 2.88
CA LEU A 74 11.60 -9.79 1.97
C LEU A 74 12.16 -9.95 0.55
N SER A 75 11.70 -10.99 -0.14
CA SER A 75 11.94 -11.14 -1.59
C SER A 75 10.72 -10.65 -2.36
N VAL A 76 10.93 -9.81 -3.38
CA VAL A 76 9.87 -9.33 -4.29
C VAL A 76 10.14 -9.87 -5.69
N ARG A 77 9.13 -10.46 -6.32
CA ARG A 77 9.14 -10.88 -7.72
C ARG A 77 8.01 -10.18 -8.46
N CYS A 78 8.28 -9.73 -9.68
CA CYS A 78 7.36 -8.97 -10.50
C CYS A 78 7.28 -9.59 -11.89
N GLU A 79 6.08 -9.95 -12.34
CA GLU A 79 5.80 -10.54 -13.64
C GLU A 79 4.60 -9.82 -14.27
N ILE A 80 4.87 -8.88 -15.15
CA ILE A 80 3.82 -8.06 -15.75
C ILE A 80 3.95 -8.17 -17.26
N GLU A 81 2.83 -8.50 -17.92
CA GLU A 81 2.74 -8.47 -19.38
C GLU A 81 3.01 -7.06 -19.90
N GLU A 82 3.64 -6.97 -21.06
CA GLU A 82 3.93 -5.67 -21.70
C GLU A 82 2.68 -5.12 -22.40
N ASN A 83 2.64 -3.79 -22.57
CA ASN A 83 1.60 -3.06 -23.30
C ASN A 83 0.19 -3.19 -22.69
N LEU A 84 0.14 -3.23 -21.36
CA LEU A 84 -1.11 -3.09 -20.61
C LEU A 84 -1.48 -1.61 -20.53
N GLU A 85 -2.52 -1.21 -21.25
CA GLU A 85 -2.98 0.18 -21.28
C GLU A 85 -4.36 0.34 -20.65
N VAL A 86 -4.54 1.43 -19.90
CA VAL A 86 -5.79 1.82 -19.24
C VAL A 86 -6.01 3.33 -19.38
N PHE A 87 -7.24 3.80 -19.20
CA PHE A 87 -7.53 5.24 -19.14
C PHE A 87 -7.59 5.72 -17.69
N ALA A 88 -6.46 6.23 -17.16
CA ALA A 88 -6.36 6.53 -15.74
C ALA A 88 -5.49 7.74 -15.40
N ASP A 89 -5.70 8.25 -14.19
CA ASP A 89 -4.84 9.26 -13.57
C ASP A 89 -3.59 8.57 -13.00
N ARG A 90 -2.43 8.90 -13.57
CA ARG A 90 -1.14 8.28 -13.25
C ARG A 90 -0.79 8.42 -11.77
N ASP A 91 -0.94 9.61 -11.20
CA ASP A 91 -0.47 9.89 -9.84
C ASP A 91 -1.38 9.19 -8.82
N LYS A 92 -2.66 9.08 -9.13
CA LYS A 92 -3.63 8.35 -8.32
C LYS A 92 -3.46 6.84 -8.43
N MET A 93 -3.17 6.31 -9.62
CA MET A 93 -2.80 4.90 -9.75
C MET A 93 -1.48 4.57 -9.05
N GLU A 94 -0.50 5.48 -9.09
CA GLU A 94 0.76 5.31 -8.34
C GLU A 94 0.46 5.12 -6.85
N GLN A 95 -0.42 5.96 -6.31
CA GLN A 95 -0.86 5.88 -4.92
C GLN A 95 -1.59 4.57 -4.58
N VAL A 96 -2.46 4.07 -5.47
CA VAL A 96 -3.13 2.76 -5.30
C VAL A 96 -2.09 1.66 -5.11
N PHE A 97 -1.12 1.55 -6.02
CA PHE A 97 -0.10 0.51 -5.95
C PHE A 97 0.83 0.69 -4.74
N GLN A 98 1.17 1.94 -4.37
CA GLN A 98 1.93 2.21 -3.16
C GLN A 98 1.18 1.76 -1.90
N ASN A 99 -0.13 2.01 -1.80
CA ASN A 99 -0.95 1.58 -0.68
C ASN A 99 -1.03 0.06 -0.57
N VAL A 100 -1.18 -0.64 -1.69
CA VAL A 100 -1.24 -2.10 -1.72
C VAL A 100 0.13 -2.73 -1.40
N LEU A 101 1.19 -2.30 -2.08
CA LEU A 101 2.55 -2.84 -1.85
C LEU A 101 3.10 -2.53 -0.47
N SER A 102 2.83 -1.33 0.05
CA SER A 102 3.24 -0.99 1.42
C SER A 102 2.54 -1.87 2.45
N ASN A 103 1.26 -2.21 2.24
CA ASN A 103 0.55 -3.16 3.11
C ASN A 103 1.16 -4.57 3.01
N ALA A 104 1.44 -5.07 1.81
CA ALA A 104 2.12 -6.35 1.63
C ALA A 104 3.46 -6.36 2.40
N ILE A 105 4.35 -5.38 2.16
CA ILE A 105 5.64 -5.28 2.86
C ILE A 105 5.46 -5.20 4.38
N LYS A 106 4.45 -4.47 4.84
CA LYS A 106 4.21 -4.25 6.26
C LYS A 106 3.70 -5.50 6.98
N TYR A 107 2.83 -6.29 6.35
CA TYR A 107 2.18 -7.44 6.99
C TYR A 107 2.83 -8.78 6.66
N THR A 108 3.81 -8.81 5.74
CA THR A 108 4.69 -9.97 5.53
C THR A 108 5.86 -9.99 6.51
N SER A 109 6.06 -11.11 7.20
CA SER A 109 7.21 -11.31 8.12
C SER A 109 8.53 -11.45 7.37
N GLU A 110 9.66 -11.19 8.04
CA GLU A 110 11.01 -11.39 7.49
C GLU A 110 11.17 -12.80 6.89
N GLY A 111 11.87 -12.90 5.75
CA GLY A 111 12.00 -14.14 4.97
C GLY A 111 10.78 -14.47 4.10
N GLY A 112 9.70 -13.69 4.21
CA GLY A 112 8.52 -13.83 3.36
C GLY A 112 8.70 -13.28 1.95
N ARG A 113 7.67 -13.48 1.13
CA ARG A 113 7.71 -13.20 -0.30
C ARG A 113 6.52 -12.35 -0.73
N ILE A 114 6.75 -11.47 -1.69
CA ILE A 114 5.72 -10.70 -2.37
C ILE A 114 5.83 -10.97 -3.86
N PHE A 115 4.72 -11.28 -4.49
CA PHE A 115 4.62 -11.53 -5.92
C PHE A 115 3.64 -10.54 -6.55
N VAL A 116 4.11 -9.81 -7.55
CA VAL A 116 3.28 -8.87 -8.31
C VAL A 116 3.09 -9.44 -9.70
N LYS A 117 1.82 -9.64 -10.10
CA LYS A 117 1.48 -10.16 -11.43
C LYS A 117 0.52 -9.22 -12.13
N GLY A 118 0.81 -8.87 -13.38
CA GLY A 118 -0.06 -8.04 -14.22
C GLY A 118 -0.36 -8.73 -15.55
N GLU A 119 -1.63 -8.83 -15.92
CA GLU A 119 -2.06 -9.48 -17.15
C GLU A 119 -3.33 -8.86 -17.74
N LYS A 120 -3.55 -9.03 -19.04
CA LYS A 120 -4.82 -8.68 -19.68
C LYS A 120 -5.80 -9.86 -19.61
N ALA A 121 -6.93 -9.66 -18.95
CA ALA A 121 -8.01 -10.64 -18.83
C ALA A 121 -9.25 -10.13 -19.58
N GLY A 122 -9.38 -10.48 -20.86
CA GLY A 122 -10.47 -10.01 -21.72
C GLY A 122 -10.44 -8.49 -21.92
N ASN A 123 -11.47 -7.80 -21.45
CA ASN A 123 -11.60 -6.34 -21.54
C ASN A 123 -11.06 -5.61 -20.29
N GLN A 124 -10.31 -6.30 -19.44
CA GLN A 124 -9.75 -5.74 -18.22
C GLN A 124 -8.24 -5.98 -18.16
N VAL A 125 -7.54 -5.05 -17.54
CA VAL A 125 -6.20 -5.27 -17.00
C VAL A 125 -6.34 -5.66 -15.54
N CYS A 126 -5.73 -6.79 -15.17
CA CYS A 126 -5.69 -7.28 -13.79
C CYS A 126 -4.26 -7.16 -13.26
N VAL A 127 -4.09 -6.45 -12.15
CA VAL A 127 -2.83 -6.40 -11.40
C VAL A 127 -3.06 -6.96 -10.01
N SER A 128 -2.35 -8.03 -9.68
CA SER A 128 -2.41 -8.69 -8.38
C SER A 128 -1.11 -8.49 -7.60
N VAL A 129 -1.25 -8.30 -6.29
CA VAL A 129 -0.16 -8.27 -5.32
C VAL A 129 -0.46 -9.35 -4.28
N GLU A 130 0.32 -10.42 -4.34
CA GLU A 130 0.28 -11.56 -3.42
C GLU A 130 1.42 -11.45 -2.42
N ASP A 131 1.13 -11.71 -1.15
CA ASP A 131 2.11 -11.69 -0.07
C ASP A 131 1.94 -12.92 0.84
N THR A 132 3.05 -13.44 1.38
CA THR A 132 3.04 -14.61 2.30
C THR A 132 2.97 -14.20 3.77
N GLY A 133 2.26 -13.13 4.08
CA GLY A 133 2.18 -12.56 5.40
C GLY A 133 1.16 -13.24 6.32
N ILE A 134 0.78 -12.51 7.36
CA ILE A 134 -0.09 -13.03 8.43
C ILE A 134 -1.50 -13.41 7.97
N GLY A 135 -1.92 -12.92 6.79
CA GLY A 135 -3.28 -13.07 6.30
C GLY A 135 -4.32 -12.29 7.11
N ILE A 136 -5.57 -12.37 6.66
CA ILE A 136 -6.72 -11.64 7.18
C ILE A 136 -7.82 -12.66 7.53
N PRO A 137 -8.38 -12.63 8.75
CA PRO A 137 -9.51 -13.47 9.11
C PRO A 137 -10.73 -13.20 8.22
N LYS A 138 -11.52 -14.24 7.95
CA LYS A 138 -12.69 -14.14 7.04
C LYS A 138 -13.72 -13.11 7.48
N GLU A 139 -13.91 -12.96 8.79
CA GLU A 139 -14.81 -11.97 9.40
C GLU A 139 -14.37 -10.51 9.18
N ASP A 140 -13.08 -10.28 8.96
CA ASP A 140 -12.52 -8.96 8.73
C ASP A 140 -12.51 -8.55 7.26
N LEU A 141 -12.50 -9.50 6.32
CA LEU A 141 -12.42 -9.24 4.89
C LEU A 141 -13.45 -8.22 4.37
N PRO A 142 -14.73 -8.22 4.79
CA PRO A 142 -15.69 -7.21 4.35
C PRO A 142 -15.34 -5.79 4.82
N ARG A 143 -14.53 -5.68 5.87
CA ARG A 143 -14.30 -4.45 6.63
C ARG A 143 -12.94 -3.81 6.35
N ILE A 144 -12.01 -4.50 5.69
CA ILE A 144 -10.66 -3.97 5.42
C ILE A 144 -10.62 -2.72 4.55
N PHE A 145 -11.72 -2.43 3.85
CA PHE A 145 -11.91 -1.20 3.08
C PHE A 145 -12.63 -0.10 3.87
N GLU A 146 -13.14 -0.39 5.07
CA GLU A 146 -13.69 0.64 5.97
C GLU A 146 -12.57 1.57 6.44
N ARG A 147 -12.89 2.87 6.53
CA ARG A 147 -11.94 3.88 6.98
C ARG A 147 -11.55 3.63 8.43
N PHE A 148 -10.26 3.78 8.72
CA PHE A 148 -9.66 3.55 10.03
C PHE A 148 -9.75 2.11 10.55
N TYR A 149 -10.28 1.18 9.74
CA TYR A 149 -10.40 -0.22 10.13
C TYR A 149 -9.06 -0.93 10.13
N ARG A 150 -8.84 -1.76 11.16
CA ARG A 150 -7.62 -2.53 11.34
C ARG A 150 -7.96 -3.82 12.09
N VAL A 151 -7.54 -4.95 11.53
CA VAL A 151 -7.78 -6.31 12.04
C VAL A 151 -7.32 -6.49 13.50
N ASP A 152 -6.09 -6.08 13.82
CA ASP A 152 -5.54 -6.23 15.17
C ASP A 152 -4.99 -4.89 15.66
N LYS A 153 -5.62 -4.25 16.64
CA LYS A 153 -5.28 -2.89 17.13
C LYS A 153 -3.93 -2.82 17.87
N THR A 154 -3.47 -3.92 18.45
CA THR A 154 -2.29 -4.00 19.29
C THR A 154 -1.00 -4.07 18.46
N ARG A 155 -0.89 -5.07 17.58
CA ARG A 155 0.24 -5.21 16.63
C ARG A 155 0.31 -4.07 15.60
N SER A 156 -0.85 -3.49 15.33
CA SER A 156 -1.03 -2.38 14.40
C SER A 156 -0.39 -1.06 14.82
N ARG A 157 -0.37 -0.73 16.11
CA ARG A 157 0.18 0.54 16.58
C ARG A 157 1.68 0.60 16.34
N GLU A 158 2.39 -0.50 16.57
CA GLU A 158 3.83 -0.64 16.30
C GLU A 158 4.18 -0.48 14.81
N LEU A 159 3.29 -0.97 13.93
CA LEU A 159 3.51 -0.91 12.48
C LEU A 159 3.04 0.42 11.84
N GLY A 160 2.56 1.42 12.61
CA GLY A 160 2.40 2.81 12.15
C GLY A 160 1.32 3.09 11.08
N GLY A 161 0.30 2.24 10.93
CA GLY A 161 -0.74 2.41 9.89
C GLY A 161 -1.84 3.44 10.23
N THR A 162 -2.30 4.18 9.23
CA THR A 162 -3.47 5.08 9.35
C THR A 162 -4.79 4.33 9.28
N GLY A 163 -4.83 3.18 8.60
CA GLY A 163 -6.07 2.46 8.30
C GLY A 163 -6.87 3.10 7.16
N LEU A 164 -6.27 4.02 6.40
CA LEU A 164 -6.93 4.73 5.29
C LEU A 164 -6.46 4.25 3.92
N GLY A 165 -5.26 3.68 3.80
CA GLY A 165 -4.66 3.32 2.51
C GLY A 165 -5.53 2.43 1.61
N LEU A 166 -6.11 1.34 2.12
CA LEU A 166 -6.99 0.47 1.31
C LEU A 166 -8.31 1.16 0.95
N SER A 167 -8.88 1.97 1.86
CA SER A 167 -10.09 2.74 1.56
C SER A 167 -9.84 3.77 0.44
N ILE A 168 -8.72 4.49 0.48
CA ILE A 168 -8.30 5.43 -0.56
C ILE A 168 -8.05 4.69 -1.88
N ALA A 169 -7.34 3.57 -1.84
CA ALA A 169 -7.08 2.76 -3.02
C ALA A 169 -8.38 2.30 -3.69
N ARG A 170 -9.36 1.85 -2.90
CA ARG A 170 -10.68 1.44 -3.40
C ARG A 170 -11.44 2.59 -4.03
N GLU A 171 -11.54 3.75 -3.38
CA GLU A 171 -12.21 4.92 -3.95
C GLU A 171 -11.58 5.36 -5.27
N ILE A 172 -10.24 5.36 -5.34
CA ILE A 172 -9.52 5.69 -6.57
C ILE A 172 -9.84 4.68 -7.67
N VAL A 173 -9.76 3.36 -7.40
CA VAL A 173 -10.02 2.32 -8.40
C VAL A 173 -11.47 2.38 -8.89
N LEU A 174 -12.44 2.56 -7.98
CA LEU A 174 -13.85 2.72 -8.34
C LEU A 174 -14.08 3.98 -9.19
N ALA A 175 -13.41 5.09 -8.86
CA ALA A 175 -13.46 6.31 -9.67
C ALA A 175 -12.86 6.12 -11.08
N HIS A 176 -12.14 5.02 -11.32
CA HIS A 176 -11.59 4.61 -12.62
C HIS A 176 -12.37 3.47 -13.27
N ASP A 177 -13.63 3.26 -12.87
CA ASP A 177 -14.53 2.25 -13.41
C ASP A 177 -13.96 0.82 -13.26
N GLY A 178 -13.06 0.65 -12.30
CA GLY A 178 -12.42 -0.61 -11.94
C GLY A 178 -13.01 -1.24 -10.69
N ASP A 179 -12.38 -2.32 -10.26
CA ASP A 179 -12.72 -3.01 -9.02
C ASP A 179 -11.46 -3.46 -8.26
N ILE A 180 -11.57 -3.60 -6.94
CA ILE A 180 -10.49 -4.10 -6.08
C ILE A 180 -11.01 -5.20 -5.17
N GLU A 181 -10.38 -6.37 -5.26
CA GLU A 181 -10.75 -7.56 -4.52
C GLU A 181 -9.61 -7.98 -3.60
N VAL A 182 -9.96 -8.65 -2.51
CA VAL A 182 -8.99 -9.24 -1.58
C VAL A 182 -9.36 -10.68 -1.28
N GLN A 183 -8.39 -11.57 -1.42
CA GLN A 183 -8.46 -12.96 -1.03
C GLN A 183 -7.39 -13.21 0.03
N SER A 184 -7.75 -13.79 1.16
CA SER A 184 -6.80 -14.01 2.24
C SER A 184 -7.18 -15.18 3.11
N GLU A 185 -6.16 -15.84 3.66
CA GLU A 185 -6.33 -16.86 4.68
C GLU A 185 -5.30 -16.63 5.80
N PRO A 186 -5.72 -16.67 7.08
CA PRO A 186 -4.81 -16.53 8.21
C PRO A 186 -3.61 -17.49 8.12
N GLY A 187 -2.41 -16.94 8.26
CA GLY A 187 -1.15 -17.68 8.21
C GLY A 187 -0.69 -18.11 6.81
N LYS A 188 -1.47 -17.88 5.76
CA LYS A 188 -1.04 -18.19 4.37
C LYS A 188 -0.66 -16.95 3.58
N GLY A 189 -1.33 -15.82 3.84
CA GLY A 189 -1.06 -14.57 3.13
C GLY A 189 -2.29 -13.87 2.60
N THR A 190 -2.07 -12.88 1.74
CA THR A 190 -3.12 -12.05 1.13
C THR A 190 -2.82 -11.84 -0.34
N VAL A 191 -3.86 -11.86 -1.17
CA VAL A 191 -3.82 -11.45 -2.56
C VAL A 191 -4.78 -10.28 -2.72
N VAL A 192 -4.25 -9.13 -3.13
CA VAL A 192 -5.05 -7.96 -3.52
C VAL A 192 -5.05 -7.88 -5.04
N ILE A 193 -6.23 -7.81 -5.65
CA ILE A 193 -6.42 -7.82 -7.11
C ILE A 193 -7.08 -6.52 -7.53
N ILE A 194 -6.41 -5.73 -8.35
CA ILE A 194 -6.92 -4.50 -8.95
C ILE A 194 -7.29 -4.79 -10.40
N LYS A 195 -8.53 -4.49 -10.77
CA LYS A 195 -9.09 -4.69 -12.11
C LYS A 195 -9.44 -3.33 -12.69
N LEU A 196 -8.92 -3.01 -13.87
CA LEU A 196 -9.21 -1.76 -14.57
C LEU A 196 -9.71 -2.07 -15.99
N PRO A 197 -10.63 -1.29 -16.56
CA PRO A 197 -10.99 -1.42 -17.97
C PRO A 197 -9.75 -1.25 -18.86
N ALA A 198 -9.50 -2.22 -19.73
CA ALA A 198 -8.41 -2.12 -20.69
C ALA A 198 -8.75 -1.05 -21.73
N LEU A 199 -7.76 -0.22 -22.07
CA LEU A 199 -7.82 0.62 -23.25
C LEU A 199 -7.67 -0.30 -24.47
N VAL A 200 -8.66 -0.24 -25.37
CA VAL A 200 -8.71 -1.04 -26.62
C VAL A 200 -8.09 -0.25 -27.75
#